data_AF-A0A923JTH1-F1
#
_entry.id   AF-A0A923JTH1-F1
#
_cell.length_a   1.000
_cell.length_b   1.000
_cell.length_c   1.000
_cell.angle_alpha   90.00
_cell.angle_beta   90.00
_cell.angle_gamma   90.00
#
_symmetry.space_group_name_H-M   'P 1'
#
loop_
_entity.id
_entity.type
_entity.pdbx_description
1 polymer ?
#
loop_
_entity_poly.entity_id
_entity_poly.type
_entity_poly.pdbx_seq_one_letter_code
_entity_poly.pdbx_strand_id
1 'polypeptide(L)'
;MNREAIEHALGLKKSMQAAIDSGEIADRKQLMALAASHGLTVTRDGRDYAGFKCESGKRLRVHFEFNDRPPKEPKGNRSRLSKDTTGIWIYALVAHSKDGERKACYVGQTVNLRKRFQEHLHHPREGRCSYALFQWAAHEQVDIQAVVLTWTSGTDSNAHYYEGYWLQRAQNAGFETPDVHKWGGLPRPESLPGQPGHWPTGEVEANSISLIEVVMQKLTPVVLYPDAGTIGNGDSAARA
;
A
#
# COMPACT_ATOMS: atom_id res chain seq x y z
N MET A 1 -7.57 11.63 -20.73
CA MET A 1 -7.20 10.22 -20.42
C MET A 1 -7.92 9.34 -21.44
N ASN A 2 -7.20 8.59 -22.29
CA ASN A 2 -7.81 7.92 -23.46
C ASN A 2 -8.60 6.66 -23.05
N ARG A 3 -9.93 6.79 -22.95
CA ARG A 3 -10.87 5.75 -22.50
C ARG A 3 -10.90 4.56 -23.46
N GLU A 4 -10.87 4.81 -24.75
CA GLU A 4 -10.86 3.79 -25.80
C GLU A 4 -9.63 2.90 -25.70
N ALA A 5 -8.46 3.48 -25.42
CA ALA A 5 -7.23 2.72 -25.21
C ALA A 5 -7.28 1.79 -23.99
N ILE A 6 -8.06 2.12 -22.96
CA ILE A 6 -8.27 1.28 -21.77
C ILE A 6 -9.25 0.15 -22.11
N GLU A 7 -10.37 0.47 -22.75
CA GLU A 7 -11.39 -0.51 -23.14
C GLU A 7 -10.81 -1.54 -24.13
N HIS A 8 -10.01 -1.10 -25.10
CA HIS A 8 -9.29 -1.98 -26.02
C HIS A 8 -8.34 -2.95 -25.29
N ALA A 9 -7.51 -2.44 -24.36
CA ALA A 9 -6.58 -3.29 -23.60
C ALA A 9 -7.30 -4.30 -22.70
N LEU A 10 -8.46 -3.92 -22.13
CA LEU A 10 -9.29 -4.81 -21.32
C LEU A 10 -9.99 -5.88 -22.18
N GLY A 11 -10.50 -5.51 -23.34
CA GLY A 11 -11.10 -6.44 -24.30
C GLY A 11 -10.09 -7.49 -24.76
N LEU A 12 -8.89 -7.04 -25.13
CA LEU A 12 -7.80 -7.93 -25.57
C LEU A 12 -7.35 -8.87 -24.44
N LYS A 13 -7.20 -8.36 -23.21
CA LYS A 13 -6.91 -9.21 -22.05
C LYS A 13 -7.95 -10.31 -21.87
N LYS A 14 -9.24 -9.95 -21.91
CA LYS A 14 -10.35 -10.91 -21.71
C LYS A 14 -10.37 -11.98 -22.80
N SER A 15 -10.23 -11.57 -24.06
CA SER A 15 -10.21 -12.51 -25.19
C SER A 15 -9.02 -13.46 -25.11
N MET A 16 -7.81 -12.96 -24.86
CA MET A 16 -6.62 -13.81 -24.72
C MET A 16 -6.71 -14.75 -23.51
N GLN A 17 -7.25 -14.29 -22.38
CA GLN A 17 -7.45 -15.16 -21.21
C GLN A 17 -8.48 -16.24 -21.51
N ALA A 18 -9.60 -15.90 -22.17
CA ALA A 18 -10.62 -16.88 -22.54
C ALA A 18 -10.07 -17.95 -23.52
N ALA A 19 -9.20 -17.56 -24.45
CA ALA A 19 -8.55 -18.50 -25.38
C ALA A 19 -7.53 -19.42 -24.68
N ILE A 20 -6.87 -18.96 -23.61
CA ILE A 20 -6.05 -19.82 -22.75
C ILE A 20 -6.94 -20.79 -21.96
N ASP A 21 -7.99 -20.26 -21.32
CA ASP A 21 -8.89 -21.03 -20.46
C ASP A 21 -9.67 -22.10 -21.25
N SER A 22 -9.97 -21.83 -22.53
CA SER A 22 -10.60 -22.80 -23.45
C SER A 22 -9.61 -23.82 -24.05
N GLY A 23 -8.30 -23.61 -23.89
CA GLY A 23 -7.25 -24.41 -24.49
C GLY A 23 -6.98 -24.12 -25.98
N GLU A 24 -7.59 -23.09 -26.57
CA GLU A 24 -7.27 -22.61 -27.93
C GLU A 24 -5.82 -22.12 -28.01
N ILE A 25 -5.32 -21.52 -26.93
CA ILE A 25 -3.90 -21.26 -26.71
C ILE A 25 -3.40 -22.30 -25.71
N ALA A 26 -2.79 -23.35 -26.24
CA ALA A 26 -2.30 -24.49 -25.47
C ALA A 26 -0.86 -24.32 -24.98
N ASP A 27 -0.09 -23.42 -25.59
CA ASP A 27 1.32 -23.23 -25.26
C ASP A 27 1.81 -21.78 -25.38
N ARG A 28 3.01 -21.55 -24.85
CA ARG A 28 3.64 -20.22 -24.83
C ARG A 28 3.95 -19.71 -26.23
N LYS A 29 4.30 -20.59 -27.17
CA LYS A 29 4.66 -20.19 -28.54
C LYS A 29 3.45 -19.61 -29.24
N GLN A 30 2.29 -20.25 -29.11
CA GLN A 30 1.00 -19.77 -29.61
C GLN A 30 0.64 -18.43 -28.96
N LEU A 31 0.81 -18.31 -27.64
CA LEU A 31 0.55 -17.06 -26.94
C LEU A 31 1.41 -15.90 -27.45
N MET A 32 2.71 -16.13 -27.69
CA MET A 32 3.63 -15.10 -28.18
C MET A 32 3.36 -14.74 -29.64
N ALA A 33 2.99 -15.71 -30.47
CA ALA A 33 2.58 -15.46 -31.86
C ALA A 33 1.32 -14.59 -31.93
N LEU A 34 0.31 -14.91 -31.10
CA LEU A 34 -0.91 -14.10 -31.00
C LEU A 34 -0.63 -12.69 -30.46
N ALA A 35 0.25 -12.57 -29.45
CA ALA A 35 0.64 -11.27 -28.94
C ALA A 35 1.31 -10.42 -30.03
N ALA A 36 2.20 -11.02 -30.84
CA ALA A 36 2.84 -10.35 -31.96
C ALA A 36 1.83 -9.91 -33.04
N SER A 37 0.83 -10.73 -33.37
CA SER A 37 -0.21 -10.35 -34.35
C SER A 37 -1.08 -9.18 -33.90
N HIS A 38 -1.18 -8.94 -32.60
CA HIS A 38 -1.84 -7.77 -32.02
C HIS A 38 -0.91 -6.57 -31.75
N GLY A 39 0.34 -6.61 -32.23
CA GLY A 39 1.31 -5.53 -32.02
C GLY A 39 1.71 -5.35 -30.56
N LEU A 40 1.56 -6.39 -29.72
CA LEU A 40 1.89 -6.32 -28.31
C LEU A 40 3.39 -6.51 -28.08
N THR A 41 4.00 -5.61 -27.31
CA THR A 41 5.39 -5.78 -26.85
C THR A 41 5.41 -6.61 -25.57
N VAL A 42 6.22 -7.68 -25.54
CA VAL A 42 6.45 -8.46 -24.32
C VAL A 42 7.22 -7.62 -23.31
N THR A 43 6.66 -7.48 -22.11
CA THR A 43 7.31 -6.76 -21.01
C THR A 43 7.80 -7.68 -19.89
N ARG A 44 7.18 -8.84 -19.75
CA ARG A 44 7.58 -9.91 -18.82
C ARG A 44 7.15 -11.25 -19.39
N ASP A 45 8.04 -12.23 -19.30
CA ASP A 45 7.78 -13.62 -19.68
C ASP A 45 7.92 -14.53 -18.43
N GLY A 46 6.89 -14.47 -17.58
CA GLY A 46 6.82 -15.20 -16.32
C GLY A 46 6.56 -16.69 -16.53
N ARG A 47 6.64 -17.49 -15.46
CA ARG A 47 6.39 -18.94 -15.58
C ARG A 47 4.93 -19.23 -15.90
N ASP A 48 4.05 -18.61 -15.15
CA ASP A 48 2.60 -18.80 -15.07
C ASP A 48 1.83 -17.57 -15.60
N TYR A 49 2.55 -16.62 -16.20
CA TYR A 49 1.96 -15.42 -16.78
C TYR A 49 2.86 -14.79 -17.84
N ALA A 50 2.27 -14.01 -18.73
CA ALA A 50 2.96 -13.10 -19.63
C ALA A 50 2.38 -11.70 -19.50
N GLY A 51 3.26 -10.69 -19.45
CA GLY A 51 2.90 -9.28 -19.39
C GLY A 51 3.20 -8.58 -20.69
N PHE A 52 2.23 -7.87 -21.23
CA PHE A 52 2.30 -7.21 -22.54
C PHE A 52 2.05 -5.71 -22.42
N LYS A 53 2.58 -4.93 -23.38
CA LYS A 53 2.32 -3.50 -23.53
C LYS A 53 1.72 -3.26 -24.92
N CYS A 54 0.57 -2.61 -24.95
CA CYS A 54 -0.07 -2.12 -26.17
C CYS A 54 0.65 -0.88 -26.70
N GLU A 55 0.46 -0.57 -27.98
CA GLU A 55 0.98 0.65 -28.62
C GLU A 55 0.55 1.92 -27.87
N SER A 56 -0.67 1.94 -27.35
CA SER A 56 -1.20 3.03 -26.50
C SER A 56 -0.47 3.24 -25.17
N GLY A 57 0.51 2.40 -24.85
CA GLY A 57 1.26 2.41 -23.60
C GLY A 57 0.58 1.67 -22.44
N LYS A 58 -0.67 1.23 -22.62
CA LYS A 58 -1.39 0.41 -21.65
C LYS A 58 -0.79 -0.98 -21.55
N ARG A 59 -0.94 -1.61 -20.37
CA ARG A 59 -0.35 -2.91 -20.08
C ARG A 59 -1.43 -3.89 -19.72
N LEU A 60 -1.27 -5.12 -20.17
CA LEU A 60 -2.13 -6.24 -19.82
C LEU A 60 -1.28 -7.44 -19.39
N ARG A 61 -1.90 -8.34 -18.65
CA ARG A 61 -1.29 -9.58 -18.18
C ARG A 61 -2.31 -10.70 -18.32
N VAL A 62 -1.86 -11.84 -18.83
CA VAL A 62 -2.61 -13.09 -18.89
C VAL A 62 -1.86 -14.16 -18.12
N HIS A 63 -2.61 -15.08 -17.53
CA HIS A 63 -2.11 -16.18 -16.70
C HIS A 63 -2.37 -17.51 -17.40
N PHE A 64 -1.48 -18.47 -17.20
CA PHE A 64 -1.55 -19.78 -17.85
C PHE A 64 -0.78 -20.84 -17.05
N GLU A 65 -1.10 -22.11 -17.29
CA GLU A 65 -0.42 -23.27 -16.69
C GLU A 65 0.14 -24.21 -17.76
N PHE A 66 0.90 -23.68 -18.73
CA PHE A 66 1.42 -24.46 -19.86
C PHE A 66 2.41 -25.57 -19.48
N ASN A 67 2.82 -25.67 -18.21
CA ASN A 67 3.75 -26.69 -17.69
C ASN A 67 5.05 -26.83 -18.53
N ASP A 68 5.42 -25.78 -19.26
CA ASP A 68 6.49 -25.75 -20.25
C ASP A 68 7.87 -25.44 -19.63
N ARG A 69 7.89 -25.16 -18.33
CA ARG A 69 9.10 -24.93 -17.54
C ARG A 69 9.12 -25.94 -16.40
N PRO A 70 10.31 -26.45 -16.04
CA PRO A 70 10.43 -27.35 -14.90
C PRO A 70 9.78 -26.72 -13.66
N PRO A 71 9.14 -27.53 -12.80
CA PRO A 71 8.64 -27.06 -11.51
C PRO A 71 9.71 -26.21 -10.84
N LYS A 72 9.30 -25.18 -10.08
CA LYS A 72 10.29 -24.54 -9.22
C LYS A 72 10.81 -25.67 -8.36
N GLU A 73 12.12 -25.86 -8.29
CA GLU A 73 12.67 -26.45 -7.08
C GLU A 73 11.97 -25.69 -5.95
N PRO A 74 11.24 -26.39 -5.05
CA PRO A 74 10.75 -25.75 -3.86
C PRO A 74 12.00 -25.11 -3.30
N LYS A 75 12.05 -23.77 -3.29
CA LYS A 75 13.18 -23.08 -2.69
C LYS A 75 13.20 -23.69 -1.30
N GLY A 76 14.23 -24.51 -1.03
CA GLY A 76 14.34 -25.20 0.24
C GLY A 76 14.02 -24.16 1.29
N ASN A 77 13.22 -24.54 2.29
CA ASN A 77 12.92 -23.71 3.44
C ASN A 77 14.25 -23.27 4.07
N ARG A 78 14.95 -22.29 3.47
CA ARG A 78 15.33 -21.11 4.22
C ARG A 78 13.98 -20.67 4.73
N SER A 79 13.67 -21.15 5.92
CA SER A 79 13.16 -20.29 6.96
C SER A 79 13.83 -18.94 6.71
N ARG A 80 13.18 -18.10 5.89
CA ARG A 80 13.03 -16.72 6.27
C ARG A 80 12.55 -16.92 7.67
N LEU A 81 13.41 -16.64 8.67
CA LEU A 81 12.89 -16.32 9.98
C LEU A 81 11.65 -15.50 9.68
N SER A 82 10.49 -16.07 9.96
CA SER A 82 9.24 -15.37 9.87
C SER A 82 9.46 -14.25 10.86
N LYS A 83 9.91 -13.10 10.36
CA LYS A 83 9.96 -11.91 11.18
C LYS A 83 8.51 -11.71 11.59
N ASP A 84 8.28 -11.82 12.88
CA ASP A 84 7.00 -11.72 13.56
C ASP A 84 6.26 -10.44 13.18
N THR A 85 5.65 -10.42 12.00
CA THR A 85 4.62 -9.45 11.63
C THR A 85 3.66 -10.13 10.65
N THR A 86 2.81 -11.01 11.16
CA THR A 86 1.53 -11.43 10.53
C THR A 86 0.46 -10.32 10.58
N GLY A 87 0.87 -9.08 10.85
CA GLY A 87 -0.02 -7.93 10.98
C GLY A 87 0.42 -6.74 10.14
N ILE A 88 -0.52 -5.83 9.94
CA ILE A 88 -0.40 -4.65 9.09
C ILE A 88 -0.40 -3.42 10.01
N TRP A 89 0.57 -2.54 9.78
CA TRP A 89 0.69 -1.26 10.45
C TRP A 89 -0.16 -0.22 9.74
N ILE A 90 -0.94 0.52 10.52
CA ILE A 90 -1.67 1.71 10.07
C ILE A 90 -0.96 2.91 10.68
N TYR A 91 -0.55 3.83 9.82
CA TYR A 91 0.22 5.01 10.22
C TYR A 91 -0.42 6.26 9.63
N ALA A 92 -0.09 7.40 10.24
CA ALA A 92 -0.34 8.70 9.64
C ALA A 92 0.98 9.46 9.45
N LEU A 93 1.00 10.24 8.38
CA LEU A 93 1.91 11.35 8.20
C LEU A 93 1.09 12.62 8.45
N VAL A 94 1.55 13.50 9.32
CA VAL A 94 0.84 14.73 9.71
C VAL A 94 1.74 15.93 9.56
N ALA A 95 1.14 17.06 9.22
CA ALA A 95 1.82 18.35 9.15
C ALA A 95 0.87 19.43 9.69
N HIS A 96 1.42 20.38 10.46
CA HIS A 96 0.69 21.51 11.03
C HIS A 96 1.37 22.79 10.56
N SER A 97 0.59 23.80 10.18
CA SER A 97 1.12 25.14 9.91
C SER A 97 1.74 25.74 11.16
N LYS A 98 2.62 26.73 10.99
CA LYS A 98 3.37 27.34 12.12
C LYS A 98 2.47 27.99 13.17
N ASP A 99 1.31 28.49 12.75
CA ASP A 99 0.28 29.06 13.62
C ASP A 99 -0.68 27.99 14.20
N GLY A 100 -0.59 26.73 13.76
CA GLY A 100 -1.43 25.63 14.20
C GLY A 100 -2.86 25.63 13.61
N GLU A 101 -3.23 26.66 12.85
CA GLU A 101 -4.58 26.84 12.30
C GLU A 101 -4.91 25.84 11.20
N ARG A 102 -3.89 25.43 10.43
CA ARG A 102 -4.04 24.48 9.34
C ARG A 102 -3.27 23.21 9.61
N LYS A 103 -3.88 22.10 9.23
CA LYS A 103 -3.27 20.79 9.41
C LYS A 103 -3.68 19.86 8.28
N ALA A 104 -2.73 19.05 7.85
CA ALA A 104 -2.94 18.08 6.79
C ALA A 104 -2.41 16.71 7.21
N CYS A 105 -3.04 15.66 6.69
CA CYS A 105 -2.60 14.30 6.95
C CYS A 105 -2.67 13.39 5.73
N TYR A 106 -1.87 12.33 5.81
CA TYR A 106 -1.94 11.14 4.97
C TYR A 106 -2.03 9.93 5.88
N VAL A 107 -3.08 9.12 5.71
CA VAL A 107 -3.20 7.82 6.39
C VAL A 107 -2.82 6.74 5.40
N GLY A 108 -2.05 5.75 5.85
CA GLY A 108 -1.68 4.63 5.02
C GLY A 108 -1.42 3.37 5.81
N GLN A 109 -1.28 2.27 5.08
CA GLN A 109 -1.02 0.94 5.63
C GLN A 109 0.26 0.32 5.07
N THR A 110 0.91 -0.55 5.84
CA THR A 110 2.12 -1.29 5.41
C THR A 110 2.43 -2.49 6.30
N VAL A 111 3.02 -3.53 5.72
CA VAL A 111 3.66 -4.63 6.49
C VAL A 111 5.10 -4.30 6.91
N ASN A 112 5.67 -3.23 6.36
CA ASN A 112 7.05 -2.81 6.63
C ASN A 112 7.13 -1.27 6.74
N LEU A 113 7.07 -0.75 7.97
CA LEU A 113 7.10 0.68 8.25
C LEU A 113 8.36 1.35 7.73
N ARG A 114 9.53 0.78 8.02
CA ARG A 114 10.83 1.34 7.61
C ARG A 114 10.90 1.55 6.10
N LYS A 115 10.57 0.50 5.32
CA LYS A 115 10.57 0.59 3.87
C LYS A 115 9.56 1.64 3.39
N ARG A 116 8.37 1.68 4.00
CA ARG A 116 7.32 2.59 3.56
C ARG A 116 7.65 4.06 3.84
N PHE A 117 8.21 4.36 4.99
CA PHE A 117 8.68 5.72 5.31
C PHE A 117 9.84 6.15 4.40
N GLN A 118 10.77 5.24 4.07
CA GLN A 118 11.81 5.50 3.06
C GLN A 118 11.23 5.76 1.66
N GLU A 119 10.19 5.03 1.27
CA GLU A 119 9.49 5.27 -0.01
C GLU A 119 8.85 6.66 -0.03
N HIS A 120 8.18 7.07 1.06
CA HIS A 120 7.60 8.41 1.17
C HIS A 120 8.66 9.51 1.07
N LEU A 121 9.76 9.39 1.83
CA LEU A 121 10.79 10.44 1.88
C LEU A 121 11.62 10.53 0.60
N HIS A 122 12.09 9.39 0.07
CA HIS A 122 13.08 9.39 -1.02
C HIS A 122 12.48 9.17 -2.42
N HIS A 123 11.24 8.69 -2.50
CA HIS A 123 10.61 8.35 -3.78
C HIS A 123 9.22 8.96 -3.92
N PRO A 124 9.10 10.30 -3.79
CA PRO A 124 7.83 10.98 -4.04
C PRO A 124 7.36 10.69 -5.46
N ARG A 125 6.09 10.32 -5.61
CA ARG A 125 5.48 10.01 -6.91
C ARG A 125 4.36 11.00 -7.17
N GLU A 126 4.55 11.86 -8.15
CA GLU A 126 3.55 12.86 -8.52
C GLU A 126 2.15 12.24 -8.69
N GLY A 127 1.17 12.85 -8.02
CA GLY A 127 -0.23 12.43 -8.06
C GLY A 127 -0.54 11.07 -7.42
N ARG A 128 0.38 10.49 -6.62
CA ARG A 128 0.14 9.23 -5.90
C ARG A 128 0.58 9.33 -4.44
N CYS A 129 -0.02 8.46 -3.61
CA CYS A 129 0.36 8.29 -2.21
C CYS A 129 0.34 9.62 -1.44
N SER A 130 1.38 9.91 -0.65
CA SER A 130 1.51 11.10 0.18
C SER A 130 2.01 12.33 -0.58
N TYR A 131 2.22 12.27 -1.90
CA TYR A 131 2.83 13.37 -2.67
C TYR A 131 2.16 14.72 -2.43
N ALA A 132 0.83 14.75 -2.43
CA ALA A 132 0.07 15.99 -2.20
C ALA A 132 0.26 16.54 -0.78
N LEU A 133 0.49 15.69 0.23
CA LEU A 133 0.86 16.13 1.57
C LEU A 133 2.25 16.76 1.58
N PHE A 134 3.22 16.23 0.83
CA PHE A 134 4.54 16.84 0.70
C PHE A 134 4.48 18.21 0.01
N GLN A 135 3.65 18.37 -1.01
CA GLN A 135 3.41 19.68 -1.63
C GLN A 135 2.78 20.66 -0.65
N TRP A 136 1.79 20.20 0.13
CA TRP A 136 1.17 21.00 1.19
C TRP A 136 2.19 21.43 2.25
N ALA A 137 2.99 20.50 2.77
CA ALA A 137 3.99 20.78 3.80
C ALA A 137 5.10 21.72 3.30
N ALA A 138 5.51 21.58 2.03
CA ALA A 138 6.46 22.49 1.40
C ALA A 138 5.90 23.91 1.26
N HIS A 139 4.62 24.05 0.91
CA HIS A 139 3.94 25.35 0.83
C HIS A 139 3.87 26.03 2.20
N GLU A 140 3.49 25.29 3.23
CA GLU A 140 3.44 25.80 4.62
C GLU A 140 4.84 25.97 5.25
N GLN A 141 5.89 25.45 4.61
CA GLN A 141 7.27 25.41 5.12
C GLN A 141 7.37 24.73 6.49
N VAL A 142 6.77 23.54 6.60
CA VAL A 142 6.72 22.75 7.82
C VAL A 142 7.16 21.31 7.58
N ASP A 143 7.64 20.67 8.64
CA ASP A 143 8.06 19.27 8.59
C ASP A 143 6.87 18.32 8.67
N ILE A 144 7.02 17.19 7.99
CA ILE A 144 6.08 16.07 8.09
C ILE A 144 6.52 15.19 9.27
N GLN A 145 5.59 14.95 10.18
CA GLN A 145 5.74 14.02 11.28
C GLN A 145 5.09 12.68 10.94
N ALA A 146 5.64 11.59 11.47
CA ALA A 146 5.12 10.23 11.31
C ALA A 146 4.70 9.67 12.66
N VAL A 147 3.53 9.02 12.69
CA VAL A 147 2.97 8.35 13.86
C VAL A 147 2.38 6.99 13.46
N VAL A 148 2.50 5.98 14.32
CA VAL A 148 1.89 4.66 14.11
C VAL A 148 0.63 4.58 14.96
N LEU A 149 -0.52 4.55 14.29
CA LEU A 149 -1.83 4.61 14.94
C LEU A 149 -2.23 3.24 15.48
N THR A 150 -2.17 2.23 14.63
CA THR A 150 -2.66 0.89 14.95
C THR A 150 -1.76 -0.18 14.35
N TRP A 151 -1.66 -1.29 15.06
CA TRP A 151 -1.26 -2.56 14.48
C TRP A 151 -2.43 -3.52 14.55
N THR A 152 -2.75 -4.16 13.43
CA THR A 152 -3.80 -5.18 13.38
C THR A 152 -3.28 -6.47 12.78
N SER A 153 -3.70 -7.59 13.36
CA SER A 153 -3.46 -8.91 12.76
C SER A 153 -4.41 -9.15 11.57
N GLY A 154 -3.95 -9.85 10.53
CA GLY A 154 -4.84 -10.32 9.46
C GLY A 154 -4.54 -9.80 8.05
N THR A 155 -5.58 -9.75 7.22
CA THR A 155 -5.50 -9.57 5.76
C THR A 155 -5.59 -8.10 5.33
N ASP A 156 -5.21 -7.82 4.08
CA ASP A 156 -5.32 -6.50 3.45
C ASP A 156 -6.73 -5.88 3.59
N SER A 157 -7.78 -6.71 3.60
CA SER A 157 -9.16 -6.25 3.78
C SER A 157 -9.37 -5.58 5.14
N ASN A 158 -8.84 -6.15 6.23
CA ASN A 158 -8.97 -5.58 7.57
C ASN A 158 -8.25 -4.24 7.65
N ALA A 159 -7.01 -4.19 7.14
CA ALA A 159 -6.22 -2.97 7.16
C ALA A 159 -6.84 -1.84 6.31
N HIS A 160 -7.60 -2.17 5.26
CA HIS A 160 -8.40 -1.20 4.52
C HIS A 160 -9.53 -0.57 5.36
N TYR A 161 -10.14 -1.34 6.26
CA TYR A 161 -11.12 -0.80 7.24
C TYR A 161 -10.48 0.14 8.23
N TYR A 162 -9.32 -0.22 8.80
CA TYR A 162 -8.59 0.66 9.71
C TYR A 162 -8.07 1.93 9.03
N GLU A 163 -7.57 1.83 7.79
CA GLU A 163 -7.13 2.99 7.01
C GLU A 163 -8.28 3.98 6.81
N GLY A 164 -9.46 3.49 6.41
CA GLY A 164 -10.64 4.32 6.24
C GLY A 164 -11.19 4.88 7.56
N TYR A 165 -11.16 4.11 8.63
CA TYR A 165 -11.52 4.54 9.98
C TYR A 165 -10.68 5.74 10.44
N TRP A 166 -9.36 5.60 10.39
CA TRP A 166 -8.43 6.65 10.82
C TRP A 166 -8.48 7.89 9.93
N LEU A 167 -8.66 7.71 8.63
CA LEU A 167 -8.90 8.82 7.70
C LEU A 167 -10.13 9.62 8.10
N GLN A 168 -11.24 8.95 8.42
CA GLN A 168 -12.47 9.61 8.84
C GLN A 168 -12.25 10.38 10.16
N ARG A 169 -11.51 9.82 11.12
CA ARG A 169 -11.18 10.52 12.38
C ARG A 169 -10.34 11.77 12.14
N ALA A 170 -9.33 11.68 11.29
CA ALA A 170 -8.52 12.84 10.93
C ALA A 170 -9.37 13.93 10.27
N GLN A 171 -10.22 13.56 9.31
CA GLN A 171 -11.13 14.51 8.64
C GLN A 171 -12.08 15.19 9.63
N ASN A 172 -12.70 14.42 10.54
CA ASN A 172 -13.58 14.96 11.58
C ASN A 172 -12.85 15.89 12.56
N ALA A 173 -11.55 15.67 12.77
CA ALA A 173 -10.71 16.54 13.57
C ALA A 173 -10.22 17.78 12.82
N GLY A 174 -10.59 17.95 11.54
CA GLY A 174 -10.25 19.13 10.73
C GLY A 174 -8.95 19.00 9.94
N PHE A 175 -8.40 17.79 9.77
CA PHE A 175 -7.27 17.60 8.86
C PHE A 175 -7.69 17.69 7.40
N GLU A 176 -6.98 18.54 6.66
CA GLU A 176 -6.94 18.47 5.21
C GLU A 176 -6.37 17.10 4.79
N THR A 177 -6.96 16.48 3.77
CA THR A 177 -6.52 15.18 3.25
C THR A 177 -6.23 15.32 1.75
N PRO A 178 -5.08 15.93 1.38
CA PRO A 178 -4.78 16.26 -0.01
C PRO A 178 -4.81 15.01 -0.90
N ASP A 179 -5.47 15.13 -2.06
CA ASP A 179 -5.65 14.04 -3.03
C ASP A 179 -6.38 12.78 -2.52
N VAL A 180 -7.12 12.85 -1.41
CA VAL A 180 -7.85 11.70 -0.85
C VAL A 180 -8.81 11.03 -1.84
N HIS A 181 -9.39 11.79 -2.77
CA HIS A 181 -10.26 11.27 -3.83
C HIS A 181 -9.56 10.26 -4.76
N LYS A 182 -8.22 10.20 -4.77
CA LYS A 182 -7.42 9.24 -5.54
C LYS A 182 -7.11 7.94 -4.78
N TRP A 183 -7.45 7.85 -3.49
CA TRP A 183 -7.05 6.73 -2.62
C TRP A 183 -8.00 5.53 -2.68
N GLY A 184 -9.05 5.61 -3.50
CA GLY A 184 -10.11 4.60 -3.58
C GLY A 184 -11.20 4.85 -2.54
N GLY A 185 -12.39 4.27 -2.77
CA GLY A 185 -13.54 4.42 -1.88
C GLY A 185 -13.34 3.68 -0.56
N LEU A 186 -12.54 4.24 0.34
CA LEU A 186 -12.25 3.67 1.65
C LEU A 186 -13.54 3.51 2.46
N PRO A 187 -13.74 2.36 3.13
CA PRO A 187 -14.87 2.16 4.03
C PRO A 187 -14.80 3.16 5.19
N ARG A 188 -15.95 3.56 5.72
CA ARG A 188 -16.06 4.54 6.83
C ARG A 188 -16.80 3.92 8.01
N PRO A 189 -16.21 2.93 8.70
CA PRO A 189 -16.86 2.30 9.84
C PRO A 189 -17.02 3.31 10.99
N GLU A 190 -18.17 3.29 11.66
CA GLU A 190 -18.45 4.18 12.79
C GLU A 190 -17.61 3.83 14.02
N SER A 191 -17.23 2.57 14.20
CA SER A 191 -16.41 2.11 15.32
C SER A 191 -15.54 0.91 14.93
N LEU A 192 -14.42 0.73 15.64
CA LEU A 192 -13.59 -0.47 15.60
C LEU A 192 -13.21 -0.85 17.04
N PRO A 193 -13.19 -2.14 17.40
CA PRO A 193 -12.82 -2.58 18.74
C PRO A 193 -11.45 -2.06 19.17
N GLY A 194 -11.38 -1.50 20.39
CA GLY A 194 -10.12 -0.98 20.97
C GLY A 194 -9.60 0.32 20.34
N GLN A 195 -10.34 0.94 19.41
CA GLN A 195 -9.94 2.18 18.74
C GLN A 195 -10.75 3.39 19.26
N PRO A 196 -10.15 4.59 19.30
CA PRO A 196 -10.79 5.78 19.87
C PRO A 196 -11.86 6.36 18.94
N GLY A 197 -12.99 6.76 19.52
CA GLY A 197 -14.11 7.36 18.78
C GLY A 197 -13.79 8.69 18.06
N HIS A 198 -12.65 9.33 18.36
CA HIS A 198 -12.19 10.60 17.80
C HIS A 198 -10.70 10.53 17.45
N TRP A 199 -10.19 11.54 16.73
CA TRP A 199 -8.75 11.67 16.52
C TRP A 199 -8.05 12.02 17.83
N PRO A 200 -7.10 11.22 18.32
CA PRO A 200 -6.43 11.42 19.61
C PRO A 200 -5.28 12.41 19.44
N THR A 201 -5.62 13.70 19.36
CA THR A 201 -4.67 14.78 19.05
C THR A 201 -3.46 14.78 19.99
N GLY A 202 -3.69 14.69 21.31
CA GLY A 202 -2.61 14.75 22.29
C GLY A 202 -1.64 13.57 22.17
N GLU A 203 -2.15 12.35 21.99
CA GLU A 203 -1.34 11.15 21.82
C GLU A 203 -0.59 11.15 20.49
N VAL A 204 -1.25 11.62 19.42
CA VAL A 204 -0.62 11.78 18.10
C VAL A 204 0.53 12.77 18.18
N GLU A 205 0.33 13.94 18.78
CA GLU A 205 1.37 14.97 18.92
C GLU A 205 2.53 14.47 19.79
N ALA A 206 2.25 13.84 20.92
CA ALA A 206 3.27 13.34 21.85
C ALA A 206 4.13 12.20 21.28
N ASN A 207 3.62 11.43 20.32
CA ASN A 207 4.31 10.26 19.74
C ASN A 207 4.71 10.44 18.27
N SER A 208 4.45 11.63 17.71
CA SER A 208 4.88 12.01 16.38
C SER A 208 6.40 12.23 16.36
N ILE A 209 7.06 11.69 15.34
CA ILE A 209 8.51 11.86 15.12
C ILE A 209 8.71 12.39 13.71
N SER A 210 9.66 13.30 13.50
CA SER A 210 9.96 13.82 12.16
C SER A 210 10.22 12.67 11.19
N LEU A 211 9.56 12.68 10.03
CA LEU A 211 9.72 11.63 9.03
C LEU A 211 11.18 11.50 8.58
N ILE A 212 11.91 12.62 8.52
CA ILE A 212 13.33 12.64 8.20
C ILE A 212 14.12 11.90 9.28
N GLU A 213 13.86 12.17 10.56
CA GLU A 213 14.53 11.50 11.67
C GLU A 213 14.21 10.00 11.71
N VAL A 214 12.94 9.63 11.53
CA VAL A 214 12.51 8.23 11.44
C VAL A 214 13.30 7.47 10.39
N VAL A 215 13.48 8.06 9.21
CA VAL A 215 14.21 7.41 8.10
C VAL A 215 15.72 7.41 8.32
N MET A 216 16.31 8.56 8.67
CA MET A 216 17.75 8.74 8.74
C MET A 216 18.37 8.07 9.97
N GLN A 217 17.70 8.20 11.13
CA GLN A 217 18.13 7.58 12.38
C GLN A 217 17.55 6.18 12.58
N LYS A 218 16.73 5.70 11.62
CA LYS A 218 16.14 4.36 11.61
C LYS A 218 15.27 4.06 12.84
N LEU A 219 14.59 5.08 13.36
CA LEU A 219 13.70 4.98 14.51
C LEU A 219 12.45 4.13 14.17
N THR A 220 11.89 3.50 15.19
CA THR A 220 10.63 2.75 15.09
C THR A 220 9.61 3.48 15.96
N PRO A 221 8.63 4.18 15.37
CA PRO A 221 7.59 4.85 16.16
C PRO A 221 6.78 3.85 16.98
N VAL A 222 6.31 4.29 18.15
CA VAL A 222 5.45 3.52 19.06
C VAL A 222 4.03 3.43 18.49
N VAL A 223 3.36 2.30 18.76
CA VAL A 223 1.97 2.05 18.36
C VAL A 223 1.04 2.63 19.40
N LEU A 224 0.09 3.46 18.98
CA LEU A 224 -0.84 4.09 19.93
C LEU A 224 -1.95 3.14 20.38
N TYR A 225 -2.60 2.45 19.44
CA TYR A 225 -3.77 1.60 19.69
C TYR A 225 -3.57 0.23 19.06
N PRO A 226 -2.80 -0.68 19.71
CA PRO A 226 -2.67 -2.05 19.24
C PRO A 226 -4.04 -2.75 19.27
N ASP A 227 -4.28 -3.65 18.31
CA ASP A 227 -5.49 -4.47 18.26
C ASP A 227 -5.65 -5.26 19.58
N ALA A 228 -6.88 -5.37 20.06
CA ALA A 228 -7.24 -5.87 21.39
C ALA A 228 -6.80 -7.33 21.64
N GLY A 229 -6.41 -8.06 20.58
CA GLY A 229 -5.81 -9.40 20.68
C GLY A 229 -4.32 -9.43 21.06
N THR A 230 -3.67 -8.27 21.30
CA THR A 230 -2.20 -8.18 21.47
C THR A 230 -1.74 -8.01 22.93
N ILE A 231 -2.64 -8.13 23.93
CA ILE A 231 -2.20 -8.20 25.33
C ILE A 231 -1.90 -9.66 25.68
N GLY A 232 -0.64 -10.05 25.50
CA GLY A 232 -0.17 -11.37 25.90
C GLY A 232 1.23 -11.68 25.40
N ASN A 233 2.24 -11.03 25.99
CA ASN A 233 3.61 -11.49 26.23
C ASN A 233 4.61 -10.35 26.11
N GLY A 234 4.94 -9.73 27.23
CA GLY A 234 6.01 -8.75 27.25
C GLY A 234 6.09 -7.92 28.52
N ASP A 235 5.91 -8.53 29.69
CA ASP A 235 6.57 -8.02 30.89
C ASP A 235 6.51 -9.06 32.02
N SER A 236 7.62 -9.77 32.22
CA SER A 236 8.08 -10.22 33.53
C SER A 236 9.47 -10.85 33.37
N ALA A 237 10.45 -10.18 33.97
CA ALA A 237 11.80 -10.65 34.33
C ALA A 237 12.96 -10.03 33.54
N ALA A 238 13.40 -8.85 33.98
CA ALA A 238 14.81 -8.57 34.29
C ALA A 238 14.97 -7.19 34.96
N ARG A 239 14.64 -7.10 36.25
CA ARG A 239 15.23 -6.14 37.18
C ARG A 239 15.41 -6.82 38.54
N ALA A 240 16.60 -7.39 38.72
CA ALA A 240 17.35 -7.48 39.97
C ALA A 240 18.80 -7.81 39.58
#